data_AF-A0A8H7HBA9-F1
#
_entry.id   AF-A0A8H7HBA9-F1
#
_cell.length_a   1.000
_cell.length_b   1.000
_cell.length_c   1.000
_cell.angle_alpha   90.00
_cell.angle_beta   90.00
_cell.angle_gamma   90.00
#
_symmetry.space_group_name_H-M   'P 1'
#
loop_
_entity.id
_entity.type
_entity.pdbx_description
1 polymer ?
#
loop_
_entity_poly.entity_id
_entity_poly.type
_entity_poly.pdbx_seq_one_letter_code
_entity_poly.pdbx_strand_id
1 'polypeptide(L)'
;MPLVVRNPTETEDSYQQMVVIDDKLPPPPPYHSGPRHPGPRTNANGRVELAPPPFQSRRTCHSLVELPQHILLHIVYETCPDYIPAERLRRRLYWVAMYLRLTSRAVYIASMHLLRSTYLPLYTELVKPPYTSDPFPLNAPSFVHYTPTPTTTTTSALGTTTDPFSTPSLQSVQRETAILDRFLVLKICDDVRTDETELHLGSDDAFADIFDLMQPRSRLEDLVRVFGIQTGVVADTVEPAYSSVSTRHARSKKLLFETLSVNFSPRKVSLVQIDQNRRKHTLVEIQRTKTETLEVSAKRLIRALIANGIVPDPSATHPSPSLNTSPSVAGSSRAR
;
A
#
# COMPACT_ATOMS: atom_id res chain seq x y z
N MET A 1 -23.35 -10.49 41.53
CA MET A 1 -22.96 -11.78 42.11
C MET A 1 -21.57 -11.61 42.70
N PRO A 2 -21.38 -11.67 44.04
CA PRO A 2 -20.13 -11.27 44.65
C PRO A 2 -19.09 -12.40 44.55
N LEU A 3 -17.88 -12.01 44.12
CA LEU A 3 -16.68 -12.86 44.04
C LEU A 3 -16.14 -13.09 45.45
N VAL A 4 -16.09 -14.36 45.85
CA VAL A 4 -15.47 -14.83 47.08
C VAL A 4 -13.95 -14.85 46.90
N VAL A 5 -13.26 -14.10 47.75
CA VAL A 5 -11.81 -14.15 47.92
C VAL A 5 -11.44 -15.45 48.64
N ARG A 6 -10.56 -16.25 48.03
CA ARG A 6 -9.78 -17.27 48.73
C ARG A 6 -8.33 -17.23 48.24
N ASN A 7 -7.44 -16.83 49.14
CA ASN A 7 -6.04 -17.23 49.09
C ASN A 7 -5.93 -18.72 49.43
N PRO A 8 -4.96 -19.40 48.82
CA PRO A 8 -4.04 -20.15 49.65
C PRO A 8 -2.58 -19.90 49.23
N THR A 9 -1.80 -19.45 50.20
CA THR A 9 -0.41 -19.84 50.35
C THR A 9 -0.32 -21.36 50.40
N GLU A 10 0.44 -21.98 49.51
CA GLU A 10 1.29 -23.13 49.82
C GLU A 10 2.22 -23.41 48.64
N THR A 11 3.50 -23.29 48.95
CA THR A 11 4.68 -23.78 48.24
C THR A 11 4.52 -25.23 47.81
N GLU A 12 4.63 -25.51 46.51
CA GLU A 12 5.24 -26.75 46.04
C GLU A 12 6.17 -26.43 44.86
N ASP A 13 7.46 -26.71 45.10
CA ASP A 13 8.53 -26.75 44.12
C ASP A 13 8.23 -27.81 43.06
N SER A 14 7.53 -27.42 41.99
CA SER A 14 7.46 -28.24 40.79
C SER A 14 8.77 -28.07 40.02
N TYR A 15 9.75 -28.92 40.34
CA TYR A 15 10.91 -29.18 39.49
C TYR A 15 10.44 -29.34 38.05
N GLN A 16 10.84 -28.40 37.19
CA GLN A 16 10.77 -28.54 35.74
C GLN A 16 11.51 -29.81 35.38
N GLN A 17 10.77 -30.86 35.10
CA GLN A 17 11.28 -32.07 34.51
C GLN A 17 11.76 -31.71 33.11
N MET A 18 13.06 -31.41 33.01
CA MET A 18 13.78 -31.34 31.74
C MET A 18 13.73 -32.74 31.15
N VAL A 19 12.73 -32.99 30.29
CA VAL A 19 12.67 -34.20 29.48
C VAL A 19 13.79 -34.08 28.45
N VAL A 20 14.97 -34.57 28.83
CA VAL A 20 16.00 -34.93 27.87
C VAL A 20 15.42 -36.11 27.10
N ILE A 21 14.92 -35.85 25.89
CA ILE A 21 14.56 -36.90 24.95
C ILE A 21 15.89 -37.50 24.47
N ASP A 22 16.41 -38.47 25.24
CA ASP A 22 17.52 -39.33 24.83
C ASP A 22 17.02 -40.53 24.02
N ASP A 23 15.93 -40.35 23.27
CA ASP A 23 15.53 -41.28 22.23
C ASP A 23 16.30 -40.92 20.96
N LYS A 24 17.55 -41.40 20.89
CA LYS A 24 18.24 -41.58 19.61
C LYS A 24 17.49 -42.65 18.82
N LEU A 25 16.38 -42.25 18.20
CA LEU A 25 15.78 -43.02 17.12
C LEU A 25 16.90 -43.33 16.11
N PRO A 26 17.03 -44.58 15.65
CA PRO A 26 17.98 -44.90 14.61
C PRO A 26 17.74 -43.94 13.44
N PRO A 27 18.80 -43.40 12.82
CA PRO A 27 18.63 -42.49 11.70
C PRO A 27 17.70 -43.16 10.69
N PRO A 28 16.73 -42.42 10.12
CA PRO A 28 15.82 -42.99 9.14
C PRO A 28 16.68 -43.69 8.07
N PRO A 29 16.28 -44.90 7.65
CA PRO A 29 17.05 -45.64 6.66
C PRO A 29 17.32 -44.72 5.47
N PRO A 30 18.53 -44.78 4.87
CA PRO A 30 18.84 -44.00 3.67
C PRO A 30 17.67 -44.16 2.69
N TYR A 31 17.17 -43.06 2.13
CA TYR A 31 16.19 -43.15 1.06
C TYR A 31 16.84 -43.90 -0.10
N HIS A 32 16.61 -45.21 -0.17
CA HIS A 32 17.13 -46.02 -1.25
C HIS A 32 16.37 -45.61 -2.50
N SER A 33 17.04 -44.89 -3.40
CA SER A 33 16.67 -44.84 -4.82
C SER A 33 17.01 -46.19 -5.47
N GLY A 34 16.42 -47.27 -4.94
CA GLY A 34 16.54 -48.60 -5.50
C GLY A 34 15.82 -48.68 -6.85
N PRO A 35 16.34 -49.45 -7.83
CA PRO A 35 15.64 -49.67 -9.08
C PRO A 35 14.37 -50.48 -8.79
N ARG A 36 13.20 -49.85 -8.91
CA ARG A 36 11.94 -50.60 -8.97
C ARG A 36 11.91 -51.31 -10.31
N HIS A 37 12.12 -52.62 -10.32
CA HIS A 37 11.88 -53.46 -11.50
C HIS A 37 10.37 -53.57 -11.78
N PRO A 38 9.91 -53.24 -12.99
CA PRO A 38 8.98 -54.07 -13.72
C PRO A 38 9.79 -55.06 -14.58
N GLY A 39 9.36 -56.32 -14.64
CA GLY A 39 10.01 -57.31 -15.50
C GLY A 39 10.07 -56.87 -16.97
N PRO A 40 11.13 -57.23 -17.72
CA PRO A 40 11.28 -56.81 -19.10
C PRO A 40 10.22 -57.47 -19.99
N ARG A 41 9.53 -56.68 -20.83
CA ARG A 41 8.80 -57.19 -21.99
C ARG A 41 9.67 -56.93 -23.23
N THR A 42 10.02 -58.00 -23.93
CA THR A 42 10.77 -57.95 -25.19
C THR A 42 9.80 -57.69 -26.35
N ASN A 43 10.13 -56.72 -27.22
CA ASN A 43 9.46 -56.59 -28.51
C ASN A 43 10.13 -57.52 -29.54
N ALA A 44 9.46 -57.77 -30.67
CA ALA A 44 9.85 -58.76 -31.69
C ALA A 44 11.23 -58.52 -32.35
N ASN A 45 11.90 -57.40 -32.03
CA ASN A 45 13.21 -57.02 -32.57
C ASN A 45 14.32 -57.04 -31.50
N GLY A 46 14.08 -57.65 -30.33
CA GLY A 46 15.11 -57.88 -29.31
C GLY A 46 15.62 -56.62 -28.58
N ARG A 47 14.93 -55.48 -28.69
CA ARG A 47 15.27 -54.25 -27.94
C ARG A 47 14.43 -54.16 -26.66
N VAL A 48 15.11 -54.07 -25.52
CA VAL A 48 14.48 -53.83 -24.21
C VAL A 48 14.06 -52.36 -24.13
N GLU A 49 12.78 -52.09 -24.36
CA GLU A 49 12.22 -50.74 -24.22
C GLU A 49 11.56 -50.64 -22.83
N LEU A 50 12.22 -49.90 -21.92
CA LEU A 50 11.69 -49.60 -20.61
C LEU A 50 10.50 -48.64 -20.78
N ALA A 51 9.27 -49.17 -20.66
CA ALA A 51 8.09 -48.31 -20.62
C ALA A 51 8.25 -47.30 -19.47
N PRO A 52 8.01 -45.99 -19.71
CA PRO A 52 8.04 -45.01 -18.63
C PRO A 52 7.03 -45.42 -17.55
N PRO A 53 7.41 -45.34 -16.26
CA PRO A 53 6.57 -45.83 -15.18
C PRO A 53 5.19 -45.14 -15.19
N PRO A 54 4.09 -45.85 -14.87
CA PRO A 54 2.71 -45.36 -14.97
C PRO A 54 2.35 -44.24 -13.96
N PHE A 55 3.34 -43.68 -13.27
CA PHE A 55 3.16 -42.63 -12.26
C PHE A 55 3.75 -41.28 -12.68
N GLN A 56 3.93 -41.03 -13.98
CA GLN A 56 4.26 -39.69 -14.49
C GLN A 56 3.04 -38.77 -14.56
N SER A 57 2.13 -38.83 -13.59
CA SER A 57 1.33 -37.64 -13.31
C SER A 57 2.31 -36.59 -12.81
N ARG A 58 2.71 -35.67 -13.69
CA ARG A 58 3.28 -34.39 -13.30
C ARG A 58 2.25 -33.77 -12.36
N ARG A 59 2.39 -34.00 -11.05
CA ARG A 59 1.62 -33.27 -10.06
C ARG A 59 2.01 -31.82 -10.32
N THR A 60 1.06 -31.04 -10.82
CA THR A 60 1.19 -29.59 -10.82
C THR A 60 1.40 -29.22 -9.36
N CYS A 61 2.64 -28.87 -9.02
CA CYS A 61 2.98 -28.47 -7.67
C CYS A 61 2.44 -27.06 -7.53
N HIS A 62 1.21 -26.95 -7.00
CA HIS A 62 0.58 -25.66 -6.78
C HIS A 62 1.36 -24.90 -5.71
N SER A 63 1.95 -23.78 -6.09
CA SER A 63 2.64 -22.91 -5.16
C SER A 63 1.62 -22.24 -4.23
N LEU A 64 2.00 -22.01 -2.97
CA LEU A 64 1.19 -21.24 -2.02
C LEU A 64 0.78 -19.87 -2.59
N VAL A 65 1.63 -19.27 -3.44
CA VAL A 65 1.40 -17.96 -4.08
C VAL A 65 0.31 -18.02 -5.18
N GLU A 66 -0.04 -19.20 -5.68
CA GLU A 66 -1.12 -19.39 -6.66
C GLU A 66 -2.52 -19.41 -6.01
N LEU A 67 -2.59 -19.46 -4.68
CA LEU A 67 -3.86 -19.42 -3.97
C LEU A 67 -4.55 -18.05 -4.15
N PRO A 68 -5.90 -18.01 -4.21
CA PRO A 68 -6.63 -16.75 -4.20
C PRO A 68 -6.27 -15.89 -2.98
N GLN A 69 -6.23 -14.57 -3.16
CA GLN A 69 -5.79 -13.62 -2.12
C GLN A 69 -6.58 -13.75 -0.81
N HIS A 70 -7.89 -14.04 -0.88
CA HIS A 70 -8.73 -14.21 0.30
C HIS A 70 -8.37 -15.47 1.11
N ILE A 71 -7.92 -16.54 0.45
CA ILE A 71 -7.45 -17.76 1.11
C ILE A 71 -6.10 -17.50 1.78
N LEU A 72 -5.19 -16.81 1.09
CA LEU A 72 -3.92 -16.38 1.68
C LEU A 72 -4.13 -15.50 2.91
N LEU A 73 -5.10 -14.58 2.83
CA LEU A 73 -5.47 -13.73 3.94
C LEU A 73 -5.95 -14.56 5.13
N HIS A 74 -6.88 -15.49 4.91
CA HIS A 74 -7.36 -16.41 5.96
C HIS A 74 -6.21 -17.21 6.60
N ILE A 75 -5.32 -17.78 5.80
CA ILE A 75 -4.14 -18.51 6.30
C ILE A 75 -3.30 -17.62 7.21
N VAL A 76 -3.07 -16.36 6.83
CA VAL A 76 -2.29 -15.41 7.63
C VAL A 76 -3.02 -15.03 8.92
N TYR A 77 -4.33 -14.79 8.89
CA TYR A 77 -5.12 -14.52 10.11
C TYR A 77 -5.06 -15.69 11.11
N GLU A 78 -5.13 -16.93 10.63
CA GLU A 78 -5.00 -18.13 11.47
C GLU A 78 -3.63 -18.27 12.14
N THR A 79 -2.61 -17.53 11.68
CA THR A 79 -1.32 -17.47 12.40
C THR A 79 -1.41 -16.65 13.69
N CYS A 80 -2.40 -15.77 13.84
CA CYS A 80 -2.55 -14.85 14.97
C CYS A 80 -4.00 -14.84 15.51
N PRO A 81 -4.52 -15.96 16.04
CA PRO A 81 -5.90 -16.01 16.50
C PRO A 81 -6.09 -15.28 17.84
N ASP A 82 -7.31 -14.76 18.05
CA ASP A 82 -7.66 -13.84 19.14
C ASP A 82 -7.61 -14.46 20.55
N TYR A 83 -7.67 -15.79 20.67
CA TYR A 83 -7.69 -16.49 21.96
C TYR A 83 -6.29 -16.69 22.58
N ILE A 84 -5.23 -16.22 21.92
CA ILE A 84 -3.85 -16.39 22.38
C ILE A 84 -3.49 -15.28 23.41
N PRO A 85 -2.72 -15.60 24.47
CA PRO A 85 -2.22 -14.59 25.40
C PRO A 85 -1.46 -13.46 24.70
N ALA A 86 -1.62 -12.23 25.19
CA ALA A 86 -1.11 -11.02 24.53
C ALA A 86 0.40 -11.07 24.21
N GLU A 87 1.24 -11.55 25.14
CA GLU A 87 2.69 -11.70 24.93
C GLU A 87 3.00 -12.62 23.73
N ARG A 88 2.31 -13.76 23.64
CA ARG A 88 2.49 -14.71 22.53
C ARG A 88 1.97 -14.13 21.23
N LEU A 89 0.86 -13.39 21.25
CA LEU A 89 0.35 -12.68 20.08
C LEU A 89 1.37 -11.66 19.55
N ARG A 90 1.99 -10.86 20.43
CA ARG A 90 3.02 -9.88 20.07
C ARG A 90 4.23 -10.53 19.39
N ARG A 91 4.73 -11.65 19.92
CA ARG A 91 5.81 -12.41 19.29
C ARG A 91 5.42 -12.94 17.91
N ARG A 92 4.18 -13.38 17.71
CA ARG A 92 3.69 -13.81 16.39
C ARG A 92 3.57 -12.64 15.42
N LEU A 93 3.03 -11.50 15.85
CA LEU A 93 2.96 -10.28 15.03
C LEU A 93 4.36 -9.79 14.64
N TYR A 94 5.33 -9.87 15.56
CA TYR A 94 6.74 -9.63 15.27
C TYR A 94 7.28 -10.58 14.21
N TRP A 95 7.00 -11.88 14.32
CA TRP A 95 7.40 -12.84 13.30
C TRP A 95 6.76 -12.55 11.93
N VAL A 96 5.48 -12.18 11.90
CA VAL A 96 4.78 -11.78 10.67
C VAL A 96 5.46 -10.55 10.05
N ALA A 97 5.76 -9.55 10.87
CA ALA A 97 6.36 -8.29 10.43
C ALA A 97 7.84 -8.42 10.04
N MET A 98 8.62 -9.30 10.66
CA MET A 98 10.07 -9.40 10.38
C MET A 98 10.41 -10.49 9.37
N TYR A 99 9.62 -11.56 9.29
CA TYR A 99 9.97 -12.73 8.49
C TYR A 99 8.90 -13.08 7.45
N LEU A 100 7.65 -13.31 7.87
CA LEU A 100 6.63 -13.85 6.96
C LEU A 100 6.39 -12.91 5.76
N ARG A 101 6.27 -11.61 6.00
CA ARG A 101 6.01 -10.61 4.95
C ARG A 101 7.10 -10.56 3.86
N LEU A 102 8.30 -11.09 4.11
CA LEU A 102 9.44 -11.03 3.18
C LEU A 102 9.49 -12.23 2.21
N THR A 103 8.61 -13.21 2.37
CA THR A 103 8.66 -14.48 1.62
C THR A 103 8.18 -14.37 0.17
N SER A 104 7.14 -13.57 -0.09
CA SER A 104 6.61 -13.33 -1.44
C SER A 104 5.72 -12.09 -1.47
N ARG A 105 5.45 -11.55 -2.66
CA ARG A 105 4.54 -10.39 -2.82
C ARG A 105 3.12 -10.66 -2.33
N ALA A 106 2.56 -11.84 -2.60
CA ALA A 106 1.19 -12.16 -2.18
C ALA A 106 1.09 -12.27 -0.65
N VAL A 107 2.08 -12.92 -0.02
CA VAL A 107 2.19 -13.02 1.44
C VAL A 107 2.44 -11.65 2.06
N TYR A 108 3.28 -10.80 1.45
CA TYR A 108 3.46 -9.41 1.88
C TYR A 108 2.13 -8.67 1.98
N ILE A 109 1.27 -8.75 0.95
CA ILE A 109 -0.02 -8.07 0.95
C ILE A 109 -0.92 -8.60 2.08
N ALA A 110 -1.01 -9.92 2.25
CA ALA A 110 -1.82 -10.54 3.30
C ALA A 110 -1.29 -10.21 4.71
N SER A 111 0.03 -10.29 4.91
CA SER A 111 0.69 -9.91 6.17
C SER A 111 0.49 -8.43 6.49
N MET A 112 0.70 -7.52 5.53
CA MET A 112 0.48 -6.09 5.75
C MET A 112 -1.00 -5.77 6.00
N HIS A 113 -1.93 -6.52 5.43
CA HIS A 113 -3.35 -6.38 5.74
C HIS A 113 -3.65 -6.72 7.20
N LEU A 114 -3.24 -7.92 7.67
CA LEU A 114 -3.37 -8.33 9.07
C LEU A 114 -2.76 -7.25 9.98
N LEU A 115 -1.49 -6.94 9.77
CA LEU A 115 -0.71 -5.97 10.55
C LEU A 115 -1.40 -4.61 10.61
N ARG A 116 -1.76 -4.01 9.46
CA ARG A 116 -2.45 -2.71 9.44
C ARG A 116 -3.80 -2.78 10.13
N SER A 117 -4.60 -3.83 9.90
CA SER A 117 -5.92 -3.97 10.55
C SER A 117 -5.83 -4.06 12.08
N THR A 118 -4.79 -4.71 12.60
CA THR A 118 -4.55 -4.84 14.04
C THR A 118 -4.14 -3.51 14.69
N TYR A 119 -3.26 -2.74 14.03
CA TYR A 119 -2.68 -1.52 14.62
C TYR A 119 -3.38 -0.23 14.21
N LEU A 120 -4.29 -0.26 13.23
CA LEU A 120 -5.01 0.92 12.78
C LEU A 120 -5.81 1.60 13.90
N PRO A 121 -6.60 0.88 14.74
CA PRO A 121 -7.33 1.54 15.83
C PRO A 121 -6.40 2.28 16.79
N LEU A 122 -5.29 1.65 17.19
CA LEU A 122 -4.27 2.25 18.06
C LEU A 122 -3.60 3.46 17.42
N TYR A 123 -3.31 3.40 16.12
CA TYR A 123 -2.77 4.52 15.38
C TYR A 123 -3.74 5.70 15.39
N THR A 124 -5.02 5.47 15.11
CA THR A 124 -6.06 6.50 15.07
C THR A 124 -6.27 7.18 16.41
N GLU A 125 -6.19 6.47 17.53
CA GLU A 125 -6.29 7.04 18.89
C GLU A 125 -5.14 8.01 19.20
N LEU A 126 -3.95 7.75 18.65
CA LEU A 126 -2.75 8.57 18.86
C LEU A 126 -2.65 9.77 17.92
N VAL A 127 -3.50 9.85 16.89
CA VAL A 127 -3.56 11.01 16.01
C VAL A 127 -4.08 12.22 16.78
N LYS A 128 -3.20 13.21 16.95
CA LYS A 128 -3.53 14.43 17.69
C LYS A 128 -4.56 15.28 16.93
N PRO A 129 -5.67 15.71 17.54
CA PRO A 129 -6.48 16.78 16.99
C PRO A 129 -5.61 18.04 16.76
N PRO A 130 -5.76 18.80 15.66
CA PRO A 130 -6.82 18.79 14.66
C PRO A 130 -6.53 17.90 13.42
N TYR A 131 -5.57 16.97 13.49
CA TYR A 131 -5.07 16.20 12.34
C TYR A 131 -5.99 15.04 11.94
N THR A 132 -7.30 15.24 12.00
CA THR A 132 -8.32 14.23 11.74
C THR A 132 -8.74 14.22 10.28
N SER A 133 -8.47 13.11 9.62
CA SER A 133 -9.21 12.66 8.45
C SER A 133 -9.12 11.12 8.45
N ASP A 134 -10.04 10.49 7.74
CA ASP A 134 -10.01 9.04 7.57
C ASP A 134 -8.75 8.65 6.75
N PRO A 135 -7.81 7.85 7.27
CA PRO A 135 -6.66 7.38 6.50
C PRO A 135 -7.07 6.52 5.30
N PHE A 136 -8.30 6.00 5.28
CA PHE A 136 -8.88 5.22 4.19
C PHE A 136 -10.20 5.85 3.74
N PRO A 137 -10.19 6.92 2.92
CA PRO A 137 -11.43 7.42 2.36
C PRO A 137 -12.08 6.30 1.55
N LEU A 138 -13.12 5.68 2.11
CA LEU A 138 -13.96 4.68 1.43
C LEU A 138 -14.61 5.27 0.15
N ASN A 139 -14.54 6.61 -0.01
CA ASN A 139 -14.97 7.39 -1.16
C ASN A 139 -13.82 7.93 -2.03
N ALA A 140 -12.62 7.32 -2.00
CA ALA A 140 -11.67 7.56 -3.08
C ALA A 140 -12.40 7.27 -4.40
N PRO A 141 -12.47 8.24 -5.35
CA PRO A 141 -13.17 8.00 -6.60
C PRO A 141 -12.54 6.77 -7.22
N SER A 142 -13.33 5.70 -7.34
CA SER A 142 -12.98 4.52 -8.08
C SER A 142 -12.64 5.00 -9.49
N PHE A 143 -11.35 5.17 -9.76
CA PHE A 143 -10.89 5.38 -11.12
C PHE A 143 -11.48 4.24 -11.93
N VAL A 144 -12.17 4.62 -13.00
CA VAL A 144 -12.84 3.71 -13.94
C VAL A 144 -11.82 2.67 -14.36
N HIS A 145 -11.85 1.51 -13.72
CA HIS A 145 -11.19 0.32 -14.22
C HIS A 145 -11.92 0.00 -15.51
N TYR A 146 -11.26 0.25 -16.64
CA TYR A 146 -11.62 -0.38 -17.89
C TYR A 146 -11.68 -1.88 -17.62
N THR A 147 -12.90 -2.41 -17.61
CA THR A 147 -13.19 -3.82 -17.63
C THR A 147 -12.58 -4.41 -18.91
N PRO A 148 -11.58 -5.30 -18.84
CA PRO A 148 -11.17 -6.05 -20.01
C PRO A 148 -12.28 -7.07 -20.26
N THR A 149 -13.08 -6.82 -21.29
CA THR A 149 -14.07 -7.79 -21.78
C THR A 149 -13.30 -8.98 -22.36
N PRO A 150 -13.59 -10.24 -21.96
CA PRO A 150 -12.89 -11.39 -22.48
C PRO A 150 -13.38 -11.67 -23.91
N THR A 151 -12.53 -11.46 -24.91
CA THR A 151 -12.82 -11.88 -26.28
C THR A 151 -11.85 -12.99 -26.68
N THR A 152 -12.46 -14.09 -27.10
CA THR A 152 -11.91 -15.38 -27.54
C THR A 152 -10.92 -15.28 -28.71
N THR A 153 -9.81 -15.99 -28.58
CA THR A 153 -9.06 -16.79 -29.58
C THR A 153 -9.02 -16.34 -31.05
N THR A 154 -7.84 -15.94 -31.60
CA THR A 154 -7.14 -16.64 -32.73
C THR A 154 -5.75 -16.06 -33.07
N THR A 155 -4.72 -16.92 -33.03
CA THR A 155 -3.49 -17.08 -33.87
C THR A 155 -2.62 -15.92 -34.39
N SER A 156 -1.30 -16.08 -34.11
CA SER A 156 -0.07 -15.70 -34.86
C SER A 156 0.32 -14.21 -34.94
N ALA A 157 1.59 -13.78 -35.07
CA ALA A 157 2.93 -14.32 -34.80
C ALA A 157 3.92 -13.13 -34.95
N LEU A 158 4.98 -13.10 -34.14
CA LEU A 158 6.22 -12.33 -34.27
C LEU A 158 6.14 -10.80 -34.51
N GLY A 159 6.32 -10.05 -33.43
CA GLY A 159 6.70 -8.63 -33.44
C GLY A 159 7.43 -8.28 -32.16
N THR A 160 8.76 -8.22 -32.23
CA THR A 160 9.62 -7.65 -31.17
C THR A 160 9.36 -6.16 -31.05
N THR A 161 8.50 -5.76 -30.12
CA THR A 161 8.50 -4.41 -29.52
C THR A 161 7.56 -4.37 -28.32
N THR A 162 8.09 -3.87 -27.19
CA THR A 162 7.39 -3.15 -26.11
C THR A 162 6.20 -3.82 -25.44
N ASP A 163 6.37 -4.21 -24.17
CA ASP A 163 5.26 -4.20 -23.23
C ASP A 163 5.68 -3.52 -21.91
N PRO A 164 5.12 -2.34 -21.58
CA PRO A 164 5.30 -1.69 -20.30
C PRO A 164 4.36 -2.38 -19.31
N PHE A 165 4.79 -3.51 -18.74
CA PHE A 165 4.27 -3.95 -17.45
C PHE A 165 4.71 -2.94 -16.39
N SER A 166 4.04 -1.79 -16.35
CA SER A 166 3.95 -0.98 -15.14
C SER A 166 3.25 -1.84 -14.11
N THR A 167 4.03 -2.67 -13.42
CA THR A 167 3.61 -3.27 -12.17
C THR A 167 3.03 -2.13 -11.33
N PRO A 168 1.76 -2.17 -10.90
CA PRO A 168 1.28 -1.18 -9.96
C PRO A 168 2.22 -1.23 -8.77
N SER A 169 2.92 -0.11 -8.57
CA SER A 169 3.78 0.10 -7.42
C SER A 169 2.97 -0.26 -6.19
N LEU A 170 3.47 -1.15 -5.33
CA LEU A 170 2.83 -1.44 -4.04
C LEU A 170 2.86 -0.23 -3.09
N GLN A 171 3.44 0.89 -3.53
CA GLN A 171 3.35 2.15 -2.83
C GLN A 171 1.89 2.59 -2.87
N SER A 172 1.25 2.54 -1.71
CA SER A 172 0.00 3.26 -1.49
C SER A 172 0.18 4.68 -2.02
N VAL A 173 -0.74 5.13 -2.87
CA VAL A 173 -0.75 6.52 -3.36
C VAL A 173 -0.88 7.49 -2.16
N GLN A 174 -1.41 7.00 -1.04
CA GLN A 174 -1.48 7.72 0.22
C GLN A 174 -0.17 7.57 1.01
N ARG A 175 0.49 8.70 1.25
CA ARG A 175 1.77 8.74 1.96
C ARG A 175 1.61 8.47 3.45
N GLU A 176 0.45 8.78 4.04
CA GLU A 176 0.16 8.45 5.45
C GLU A 176 0.20 6.94 5.72
N THR A 177 -0.12 6.09 4.72
CA THR A 177 0.00 4.63 4.86
C THR A 177 1.43 4.19 5.17
N ALA A 178 2.44 4.85 4.59
CA ALA A 178 3.84 4.55 4.89
C ALA A 178 4.22 4.96 6.33
N ILE A 179 3.54 5.96 6.89
CA ILE A 179 3.73 6.38 8.28
C ILE A 179 3.09 5.38 9.23
N LEU A 180 1.89 4.88 8.92
CA LEU A 180 1.27 3.76 9.63
C LEU A 180 2.19 2.54 9.64
N ASP A 181 2.79 2.19 8.51
CA ASP A 181 3.72 1.05 8.42
C ASP A 181 4.97 1.25 9.30
N ARG A 182 5.47 2.49 9.41
CA ARG A 182 6.58 2.83 10.30
C ARG A 182 6.17 2.76 11.77
N PHE A 183 5.00 3.29 12.12
CA PHE A 183 4.42 3.18 13.46
C PHE A 183 4.25 1.72 13.88
N LEU A 184 3.70 0.90 13.00
CA LEU A 184 3.46 -0.51 13.25
C LEU A 184 4.76 -1.25 13.59
N VAL A 185 5.81 -1.07 12.78
CA VAL A 185 7.10 -1.72 13.04
C VAL A 185 7.72 -1.21 14.33
N LEU A 186 7.62 0.10 14.59
CA LEU A 186 8.11 0.69 15.84
C LEU A 186 7.39 0.07 17.04
N LYS A 187 6.05 0.02 17.01
CA LYS A 187 5.22 -0.48 18.10
C LYS A 187 5.43 -1.97 18.36
N ILE A 188 5.46 -2.79 17.31
CA ILE A 188 5.75 -4.23 17.42
C ILE A 188 7.11 -4.46 18.08
N CYS A 189 8.14 -3.73 17.67
CA CYS A 189 9.48 -3.87 18.27
C CYS A 189 9.50 -3.40 19.72
N ASP A 190 8.83 -2.28 20.01
CA ASP A 190 8.75 -1.70 21.35
C ASP A 190 8.04 -2.65 22.33
N ASP A 191 6.92 -3.26 21.90
CA ASP A 191 6.19 -4.19 22.75
C ASP A 191 6.98 -5.48 23.01
N VAL A 192 7.66 -6.04 22.00
CA VAL A 192 8.49 -7.24 22.20
C VAL A 192 9.66 -6.97 23.13
N ARG A 193 10.32 -5.81 23.02
CA ARG A 193 11.41 -5.45 23.94
C ARG A 193 10.91 -5.25 25.37
N THR A 194 9.73 -4.68 25.52
CA THR A 194 9.07 -4.52 26.84
C THR A 194 8.82 -5.87 27.49
N ASP A 195 8.44 -6.89 26.71
CA ASP A 195 8.26 -8.26 27.19
C ASP A 195 9.59 -8.98 27.51
N GLU A 196 10.66 -8.67 26.77
CA GLU A 196 11.97 -9.33 26.92
C GLU A 196 12.81 -8.76 28.06
N THR A 197 12.68 -7.47 28.37
CA THR A 197 13.49 -6.82 29.40
C THR A 197 12.76 -5.68 30.12
N GLU A 198 12.78 -5.74 31.45
CA GLU A 198 12.29 -4.66 32.32
C GLU A 198 13.15 -3.37 32.23
N LEU A 199 14.34 -3.46 31.63
CA LEU A 199 15.24 -2.31 31.44
C LEU A 199 14.89 -1.49 30.18
N HIS A 200 13.90 -1.92 29.39
CA HIS A 200 13.48 -1.19 28.20
C HIS A 200 12.82 0.15 28.59
N LEU A 201 13.40 1.26 28.14
CA LEU A 201 12.96 2.62 28.52
C LEU A 201 11.86 3.19 27.60
N GLY A 202 11.29 2.38 26.71
CA GLY A 202 10.31 2.83 25.73
C GLY A 202 10.93 3.57 24.54
N SER A 203 10.09 3.87 23.55
CA SER A 203 10.49 4.58 22.33
C SER A 203 9.72 5.89 22.14
N ASP A 204 9.43 6.59 23.24
CA ASP A 204 8.53 7.76 23.28
C ASP A 204 8.92 8.86 22.29
N ASP A 205 10.21 9.18 22.17
CA ASP A 205 10.70 10.17 21.21
C ASP A 205 10.44 9.76 19.76
N ALA A 206 10.56 8.46 19.44
CA ALA A 206 10.28 7.97 18.10
C ALA A 206 8.77 7.97 17.78
N PHE A 207 7.92 7.76 18.79
CA PHE A 207 6.47 7.96 18.64
C PHE A 207 6.14 9.45 18.47
N ALA A 208 6.79 10.34 19.24
CA ALA A 208 6.61 11.78 19.09
C ALA A 208 6.98 12.25 17.68
N ASP A 209 8.11 11.80 17.12
CA ASP A 209 8.50 12.09 15.74
C ASP A 209 7.44 11.66 14.71
N ILE A 210 6.80 10.51 14.93
CA ILE A 210 5.74 10.01 14.08
C ILE A 210 4.53 10.95 14.12
N PHE A 211 4.02 11.28 15.30
CA PHE A 211 2.75 12.00 15.44
C PHE A 211 2.87 13.53 15.39
N ASP A 212 4.04 14.10 15.70
CA ASP A 212 4.26 15.54 15.68
C ASP A 212 4.81 16.05 14.34
N LEU A 213 5.48 15.18 13.57
CA LEU A 213 6.14 15.58 12.33
C LEU A 213 5.75 14.72 11.13
N MET A 214 5.96 13.40 11.18
CA MET A 214 5.81 12.54 10.00
C MET A 214 4.36 12.41 9.55
N GLN A 215 3.45 12.12 10.48
CA GLN A 215 2.03 11.94 10.22
C GLN A 215 1.41 13.24 9.70
N PRO A 216 1.54 14.41 10.36
CA PRO A 216 0.96 15.65 9.86
C PRO A 216 1.52 16.06 8.49
N ARG A 217 2.82 15.83 8.25
CA ARG A 217 3.45 16.08 6.95
C ARG A 217 2.86 15.21 5.85
N SER A 218 2.84 13.90 6.05
CA SER A 218 2.34 12.94 5.05
C SER A 218 0.87 13.19 4.72
N ARG A 219 0.06 13.47 5.75
CA ARG A 219 -1.36 13.81 5.61
C ARG A 219 -1.57 15.11 4.85
N LEU A 220 -0.71 16.11 5.07
CA LEU A 220 -0.75 17.36 4.31
C LEU A 220 -0.39 17.15 2.84
N GLU A 221 0.56 16.25 2.54
CA GLU A 221 0.86 15.85 1.16
C GLU A 221 -0.36 15.18 0.49
N ASP A 222 -1.02 14.27 1.20
CA ASP A 222 -2.22 13.59 0.71
C ASP A 222 -3.39 14.58 0.49
N LEU A 223 -3.58 15.57 1.37
CA LEU A 223 -4.59 16.62 1.20
C LEU A 223 -4.27 17.54 0.01
N VAL A 224 -2.99 17.87 -0.21
CA VAL A 224 -2.54 18.63 -1.38
C VAL A 224 -2.84 17.87 -2.67
N ARG A 225 -2.71 16.54 -2.67
CA ARG A 225 -3.13 15.70 -3.79
C ARG A 225 -4.62 15.80 -4.04
N VAL A 226 -5.44 15.55 -3.01
CA VAL A 226 -6.91 15.56 -3.12
C VAL A 226 -7.41 16.92 -3.62
N PHE A 227 -7.03 18.01 -2.96
CA PHE A 227 -7.47 19.34 -3.35
C PHE A 227 -6.85 19.79 -4.68
N GLY A 228 -5.58 19.45 -4.93
CA GLY A 228 -4.89 19.79 -6.17
C GLY A 228 -5.46 19.09 -7.40
N ILE A 229 -5.90 17.83 -7.27
CA ILE A 229 -6.61 17.12 -8.35
C ILE A 229 -7.99 17.74 -8.56
N GLN A 230 -8.71 18.03 -7.48
CA GLN A 230 -10.03 18.65 -7.54
C GLN A 230 -9.99 20.02 -8.23
N THR A 231 -8.92 20.79 -8.03
CA THR A 231 -8.70 22.07 -8.72
C THR A 231 -7.98 21.90 -10.07
N GLY A 232 -7.59 20.70 -10.49
CA GLY A 232 -6.89 20.47 -11.75
C GLY A 232 -5.43 20.95 -11.79
N VAL A 233 -4.84 21.28 -10.63
CA VAL A 233 -3.45 21.73 -10.47
C VAL A 233 -2.47 20.56 -10.41
N VAL A 234 -2.90 19.43 -9.84
CA VAL A 234 -2.09 18.22 -9.62
C VAL A 234 -2.62 17.05 -10.48
N ALA A 235 -1.73 16.19 -10.96
CA ALA A 235 -2.06 14.95 -11.66
C ALA A 235 -1.49 13.72 -10.91
N ASP A 236 -2.27 12.63 -10.87
CA ASP A 236 -1.91 11.36 -10.19
C ASP A 236 -1.08 10.42 -11.07
N THR A 237 -1.19 10.52 -12.38
CA THR A 237 -0.44 9.69 -13.33
C THR A 237 0.11 10.54 -14.46
N VAL A 238 1.22 10.08 -15.03
CA VAL A 238 1.68 10.57 -16.33
C VAL A 238 0.65 10.10 -17.34
N GLU A 239 -0.33 10.94 -17.67
CA GLU A 239 -1.24 10.63 -18.78
C GLU A 239 -0.39 10.35 -20.02
N PRO A 240 -0.49 9.16 -20.61
CA PRO A 240 0.24 8.87 -21.82
C PRO A 240 -0.37 9.73 -22.94
N ALA A 241 0.49 10.43 -23.67
CA ALA A 241 0.16 11.48 -24.62
C ALA A 241 -0.53 10.97 -25.92
N TYR A 242 -1.58 10.15 -25.81
CA TYR A 242 -2.31 9.55 -26.93
C TYR A 242 -3.73 10.09 -27.12
N SER A 243 -4.14 11.16 -26.43
CA SER A 243 -5.37 11.87 -26.77
C SER A 243 -5.12 12.83 -27.94
N SER A 244 -5.16 12.27 -29.15
CA SER A 244 -4.97 12.97 -30.42
C SER A 244 -6.20 13.78 -30.85
N VAL A 245 -6.79 14.61 -29.98
CA VAL A 245 -7.76 15.64 -30.40
C VAL A 245 -7.71 16.83 -29.44
N SER A 246 -6.69 17.69 -29.58
CA SER A 246 -6.81 19.15 -29.52
C SER A 246 -5.41 19.76 -29.46
N THR A 247 -4.80 19.91 -30.62
CA THR A 247 -3.61 20.73 -30.80
C THR A 247 -3.97 22.21 -30.57
N ARG A 248 -3.20 22.88 -29.71
CA ARG A 248 -3.01 24.36 -29.61
C ARG A 248 -3.80 25.17 -28.57
N HIS A 249 -4.36 24.57 -27.52
CA HIS A 249 -4.78 25.33 -26.34
C HIS A 249 -4.02 24.90 -25.08
N ALA A 250 -3.15 25.80 -24.60
CA ALA A 250 -2.48 25.81 -23.31
C ALA A 250 -1.93 24.47 -22.79
N ARG A 251 -0.60 24.27 -22.93
CA ARG A 251 0.15 23.40 -22.02
C ARG A 251 0.11 24.00 -20.60
N SER A 252 -1.01 23.89 -19.91
CA SER A 252 -1.06 24.10 -18.46
C SER A 252 -0.32 22.93 -17.82
N LYS A 253 0.95 23.15 -17.48
CA LYS A 253 1.82 22.14 -16.88
C LYS A 253 1.27 21.79 -15.49
N LYS A 254 0.44 20.75 -15.41
CA LYS A 254 0.01 20.16 -14.14
C LYS A 254 1.23 19.62 -13.39
N LEU A 255 1.20 19.69 -12.06
CA LEU A 255 2.26 19.14 -11.22
C LEU A 255 2.00 17.66 -10.96
N LEU A 256 3.00 16.80 -11.19
CA LEU A 256 2.88 15.37 -10.90
C LEU A 256 3.03 15.14 -9.38
N PHE A 257 2.06 14.46 -8.76
CA PHE A 257 2.05 14.25 -7.31
C PHE A 257 3.33 13.57 -6.78
N GLU A 258 3.86 12.60 -7.52
CA GLU A 258 5.09 11.86 -7.15
C GLU A 258 6.31 12.79 -6.98
N THR A 259 6.34 13.92 -7.68
CA THR A 259 7.45 14.89 -7.60
C THR A 259 7.28 15.89 -6.47
N LEU A 260 6.10 15.96 -5.86
CA LEU A 260 5.80 16.93 -4.81
C LEU A 260 6.19 16.39 -3.43
N SER A 261 6.61 17.27 -2.53
CA SER A 261 6.72 16.97 -1.11
C SER A 261 6.49 18.24 -0.30
N VAL A 262 6.07 18.08 0.94
CA VAL A 262 5.84 19.17 1.87
C VAL A 262 6.98 19.23 2.88
N ASN A 263 7.53 20.41 3.08
CA ASN A 263 8.34 20.71 4.26
C ASN A 263 7.40 21.24 5.35
N PHE A 264 7.27 20.48 6.44
CA PHE A 264 6.30 20.76 7.51
C PHE A 264 7.01 21.28 8.75
N SER A 265 6.52 22.40 9.29
CA SER A 265 6.96 23.00 10.55
C SER A 265 5.74 23.55 11.31
N PRO A 266 5.81 23.67 12.64
CA PRO A 266 4.75 24.30 13.43
C PRO A 266 4.41 25.74 13.01
N ARG A 267 5.37 26.47 12.42
CA ARG A 267 5.22 27.88 12.06
C ARG A 267 5.10 28.12 10.56
N LYS A 268 5.50 27.15 9.74
CA LYS A 268 5.52 27.32 8.30
C LYS A 268 5.34 26.00 7.57
N VAL A 269 4.81 26.09 6.37
CA VAL A 269 4.67 24.96 5.46
C VAL A 269 5.11 25.40 4.09
N SER A 270 5.92 24.58 3.42
CA SER A 270 6.27 24.81 2.03
C SER A 270 6.03 23.59 1.16
N LEU A 271 5.60 23.84 -0.07
CA LEU A 271 5.48 22.82 -1.11
C LEU A 271 6.75 22.85 -1.96
N VAL A 272 7.36 21.69 -2.10
CA VAL A 272 8.63 21.47 -2.78
C VAL A 272 8.42 20.51 -3.93
N GLN A 273 9.00 20.81 -5.09
CA GLN A 273 9.07 19.91 -6.22
C GLN A 273 10.49 19.33 -6.35
N ILE A 274 10.57 18.04 -6.59
CA ILE A 274 11.80 17.32 -6.91
C ILE A 274 11.90 17.21 -8.43
N ASP A 275 12.96 17.79 -8.99
CA ASP A 275 13.24 17.71 -10.43
C ASP A 275 13.89 16.37 -10.82
N GLN A 276 14.02 16.10 -12.12
CA GLN A 276 14.66 14.88 -12.66
C GLN A 276 16.09 14.69 -12.13
N ASN A 277 16.79 15.80 -11.85
CA ASN A 277 18.13 15.81 -11.26
C ASN A 277 18.13 15.63 -9.72
N ARG A 278 16.99 15.23 -9.14
CA ARG A 278 16.74 15.09 -7.69
C ARG A 278 16.99 16.37 -6.88
N ARG A 279 16.96 17.52 -7.53
CA ARG A 279 17.07 18.84 -6.89
C ARG A 279 15.72 19.27 -6.36
N LYS A 280 15.71 19.88 -5.17
CA LYS A 280 14.51 20.33 -4.48
C LYS A 280 14.29 21.82 -4.74
N HIS A 281 13.11 22.16 -5.26
CA HIS A 281 12.71 23.54 -5.53
C HIS A 281 11.45 23.87 -4.74
N THR A 282 11.52 24.90 -3.90
CA THR A 282 10.35 25.42 -3.19
C THR A 282 9.46 26.15 -4.19
N LEU A 283 8.23 25.68 -4.37
CA LEU A 283 7.23 26.31 -5.22
C LEU A 283 6.52 27.44 -4.46
N VAL A 284 6.10 27.14 -3.23
CA VAL A 284 5.30 28.04 -2.39
C VAL A 284 5.66 27.81 -0.93
N GLU A 285 5.73 28.88 -0.15
CA GLU A 285 5.86 28.85 1.31
C GLU A 285 4.76 29.72 1.93
N ILE A 286 4.08 29.18 2.95
CA ILE A 286 3.07 29.90 3.71
C ILE A 286 3.39 29.83 5.21
N GLN A 287 3.03 30.89 5.94
CA GLN A 287 3.06 30.88 7.39
C GLN A 287 1.85 30.10 7.92
N ARG A 288 2.11 29.28 8.94
CA ARG A 288 1.13 28.44 9.62
C ARG A 288 1.03 28.83 11.09
N THR A 289 -0.17 28.89 11.63
CA THR A 289 -0.38 28.96 13.08
C THR A 289 -0.55 27.56 13.66
N LYS A 290 -0.11 27.34 14.91
CA LYS A 290 -0.14 26.01 15.54
C LYS A 290 -1.55 25.41 15.61
N THR A 291 -2.58 26.25 15.69
CA THR A 291 -4.00 25.87 15.78
C THR A 291 -4.66 25.63 14.41
N GLU A 292 -3.96 25.90 13.31
CA GLU A 292 -4.48 25.73 11.96
C GLU A 292 -4.60 24.25 11.59
N THR A 293 -5.75 23.86 11.04
CA THR A 293 -5.98 22.49 10.52
C THR A 293 -5.19 22.27 9.23
N LEU A 294 -4.87 21.00 8.92
CA LEU A 294 -4.09 20.68 7.73
C LEU A 294 -4.85 20.98 6.43
N GLU A 295 -6.18 20.87 6.44
CA GLU A 295 -7.04 21.18 5.29
C GLU A 295 -6.97 22.66 4.91
N VAL A 296 -6.94 23.55 5.91
CA VAL A 296 -6.80 24.99 5.68
C VAL A 296 -5.43 25.28 5.08
N SER A 297 -4.36 24.70 5.65
CA SER A 297 -3.00 24.85 5.12
C SER A 297 -2.88 24.29 3.69
N ALA A 298 -3.47 23.14 3.41
CA ALA A 298 -3.47 22.53 2.07
C ALA A 298 -4.18 23.43 1.04
N LYS A 299 -5.39 23.92 1.37
CA LYS A 299 -6.13 24.83 0.49
C LYS A 299 -5.37 26.13 0.25
N ARG A 300 -4.69 26.67 1.27
CA ARG A 300 -3.85 27.87 1.14
C ARG A 300 -2.64 27.64 0.24
N LEU A 301 -1.98 26.48 0.34
CA LEU A 301 -0.90 26.10 -0.58
C LEU A 301 -1.37 26.06 -2.03
N ILE A 302 -2.51 25.41 -2.30
CA ILE A 302 -3.08 25.32 -3.65
C ILE A 302 -3.46 26.71 -4.19
N ARG A 303 -4.10 27.56 -3.38
CA ARG A 303 -4.43 28.94 -3.78
C ARG A 303 -3.17 29.76 -4.08
N ALA A 304 -2.14 29.63 -3.27
CA ALA A 304 -0.88 30.35 -3.48
C ALA A 304 -0.12 29.85 -4.72
N LEU A 305 -0.22 28.56 -5.09
CA LEU A 305 0.31 28.06 -6.37
C LEU A 305 -0.34 28.76 -7.57
N ILE A 306 -1.68 28.90 -7.53
CA ILE A 306 -2.44 29.57 -8.59
C ILE A 306 -2.14 31.07 -8.61
N ALA A 307 -2.15 31.73 -7.45
CA ALA A 307 -1.89 33.16 -7.33
C ALA A 307 -0.48 33.57 -7.79
N ASN A 308 0.52 32.70 -7.57
CA ASN A 308 1.89 32.92 -8.03
C ASN A 308 2.09 32.60 -9.52
N GLY A 309 1.03 32.19 -10.24
CA GLY A 309 1.10 31.85 -11.67
C GLY A 309 1.91 30.60 -11.99
N ILE A 310 2.20 29.75 -10.98
CA ILE A 310 2.99 28.53 -11.15
C ILE A 310 2.20 27.49 -11.97
N VAL A 311 0.89 27.47 -11.78
CA VAL A 311 -0.05 26.67 -12.58
C VAL A 311 -1.18 27.60 -13.06
N PRO A 312 -1.61 27.52 -14.34
CA PRO A 312 -2.68 28.37 -14.85
C PRO A 312 -3.96 28.21 -14.05
N ASP A 313 -4.70 29.30 -13.89
CA ASP A 313 -6.01 29.25 -13.23
C ASP A 313 -6.95 28.36 -14.07
N PRO A 314 -7.39 27.21 -13.53
CA PRO A 314 -8.30 26.31 -14.25
C PRO A 314 -9.63 26.99 -14.61
N SER A 315 -10.06 28.00 -13.82
CA SER A 315 -11.34 28.70 -14.01
C SER A 315 -11.33 29.68 -15.18
N ALA A 316 -10.16 30.12 -15.64
CA ALA A 316 -10.02 31.00 -16.81
C ALA A 316 -10.21 30.26 -18.15
N THR A 317 -10.28 28.92 -18.13
CA THR A 317 -10.33 28.09 -19.34
C THR A 317 -11.75 27.79 -19.85
N HIS A 318 -12.80 28.27 -19.16
CA HIS A 318 -14.15 28.27 -19.71
C HIS A 318 -14.40 29.61 -20.43
N PRO A 319 -14.27 29.70 -21.76
CA PRO A 319 -14.82 30.83 -22.48
C PRO A 319 -16.33 30.83 -22.24
N SER A 320 -16.83 31.88 -21.59
CA SER A 320 -18.25 32.19 -21.55
C SER A 320 -18.82 32.08 -22.97
N PRO A 321 -19.99 31.43 -23.17
CA PRO A 321 -20.63 31.42 -24.48
C PRO A 321 -20.93 32.88 -24.84
N SER A 322 -20.14 33.43 -25.76
CA SER A 322 -20.36 34.75 -26.32
C SER A 322 -21.74 34.75 -26.95
N LEU A 323 -22.64 35.56 -26.38
CA LEU A 323 -23.89 35.96 -27.00
C LEU A 323 -23.57 36.51 -28.40
N ASN A 324 -23.84 35.69 -29.42
CA ASN A 324 -23.84 36.14 -30.80
C ASN A 324 -25.04 37.06 -31.00
N THR A 325 -24.85 38.35 -30.74
CA THR A 325 -25.75 39.40 -31.18
C THR A 325 -25.59 39.55 -32.69
N SER A 326 -26.46 38.90 -33.46
CA SER A 326 -26.56 39.14 -34.90
C SER A 326 -27.11 40.55 -35.15
N PRO A 327 -26.49 41.37 -36.03
CA PRO A 327 -27.09 42.61 -36.45
C PRO A 327 -28.24 42.30 -37.42
N SER A 328 -29.48 42.59 -36.99
CA SER A 328 -30.67 42.57 -37.83
C SER A 328 -30.54 43.67 -38.89
N VAL A 329 -30.33 43.25 -40.14
CA VAL A 329 -30.25 44.12 -41.31
C VAL A 329 -31.65 44.64 -41.63
N ALA A 330 -31.73 45.97 -41.79
CA ALA A 330 -32.89 46.71 -42.17
C ALA A 330 -33.49 46.24 -43.51
N GLY A 331 -34.78 45.90 -43.50
CA GLY A 331 -35.62 45.75 -44.68
C GLY A 331 -36.71 46.81 -44.66
N SER A 332 -36.43 47.97 -45.23
CA SER A 332 -37.42 48.99 -45.55
C SER A 332 -38.25 48.52 -46.74
N SER A 333 -39.57 48.38 -46.56
CA SER A 333 -40.51 48.29 -47.69
C SER A 333 -41.70 49.17 -47.40
N ARG A 334 -41.76 50.29 -48.11
CA ARG A 334 -42.88 51.23 -48.16
C ARG A 334 -43.36 51.30 -49.61
N ALA A 335 -44.64 50.97 -49.79
CA ALA A 335 -45.58 51.35 -50.85
C ALA A 335 -45.33 50.84 -52.29
N ARG A 336 -46.30 50.12 -52.85
CA ARG A 336 -47.46 50.76 -53.53
C ARG A 336 -48.65 49.82 -53.62
#